data_AF-A0A7S2LWF5-F1
#
_entry.id   AF-A0A7S2LWF5-F1
#
_cell.length_a   1.000
_cell.length_b   1.000
_cell.length_c   1.000
_cell.angle_alpha   90.00
_cell.angle_beta   90.00
_cell.angle_gamma   90.00
#
_symmetry.space_group_name_H-M   'P 1'
#
loop_
_entity.id
_entity.type
_entity.pdbx_description
1 polymer ?
#
loop_
_entity_poly.entity_id
_entity_poly.type
_entity_poly.pdbx_seq_one_letter_code
_entity_poly.pdbx_strand_id
1 'polypeptide(L)'
;MAIMSGFFHCGDVLVLDNATIHNGGENSVLEDWLWDNFGICLLLLPARSPELNPIEQVWKLLVQKMKKVPLNVMREAGADASAQAASVILSSMTHCDVAGCYKHCNYL
;
A
#
# COMPACT_ATOMS: atom_id res chain seq x y z
N MET A 1 -6.53 -8.69 9.61
CA MET A 1 -5.74 -9.50 8.65
C MET A 1 -4.23 -9.34 8.86
N ALA A 2 -3.61 -8.16 8.70
CA ALA A 2 -2.13 -8.01 8.80
C ALA A 2 -1.54 -8.31 10.21
N ILE A 3 -2.15 -7.80 11.28
CA ILE A 3 -1.72 -8.11 12.65
C ILE A 3 -1.89 -9.60 12.95
N MET A 4 -3.06 -10.16 12.61
CA MET A 4 -3.37 -11.57 12.87
C MET A 4 -2.49 -12.54 12.07
N SER A 5 -2.00 -12.13 10.89
CA SER A 5 -1.10 -12.95 10.08
C SER A 5 0.35 -12.89 10.56
N GLY A 6 0.67 -12.08 11.58
CA GLY A 6 2.05 -11.86 12.03
C GLY A 6 2.89 -11.10 11.02
N PHE A 7 2.26 -10.29 10.15
CA PHE A 7 3.00 -9.52 9.15
C PHE A 7 3.83 -8.40 9.81
N PHE A 8 3.24 -7.73 10.79
CA PHE A 8 3.92 -6.72 11.58
C PHE A 8 4.64 -7.35 12.78
N HIS A 9 5.81 -6.78 13.08
CA HIS A 9 6.62 -7.08 14.25
C HIS A 9 6.78 -5.84 15.14
N CYS A 10 7.09 -6.06 16.41
CA CYS A 10 7.47 -4.98 17.31
C CYS A 10 8.68 -4.23 16.75
N GLY A 11 8.57 -2.90 16.66
CA GLY A 11 9.55 -2.01 16.03
C GLY A 11 9.24 -1.63 14.58
N ASP A 12 8.23 -2.25 13.94
CA ASP A 12 7.79 -1.85 12.60
C ASP A 12 7.14 -0.46 12.60
N VAL A 13 7.24 0.22 11.46
CA VAL A 13 6.62 1.53 11.23
C VAL A 13 5.56 1.41 10.14
N LEU A 14 4.30 1.67 10.49
CA LEU A 14 3.20 1.82 9.55
C LEU A 14 3.17 3.27 9.06
N VAL A 15 3.43 3.49 7.78
CA VAL A 15 3.38 4.82 7.16
C VAL A 15 2.08 4.97 6.37
N LEU A 16 1.31 6.02 6.64
CA LEU A 16 0.06 6.36 5.94
C LEU A 16 0.10 7.81 5.45
N ASP A 17 -0.67 8.12 4.41
CA ASP A 17 -0.97 9.51 4.08
C ASP A 17 -1.89 10.13 5.14
N ASN A 18 -1.93 11.46 5.21
CA ASN A 18 -2.76 12.17 6.20
C ASN A 18 -4.19 12.39 5.68
N ALA A 19 -4.85 11.31 5.27
CA ALA A 19 -6.27 11.33 4.95
C ALA A 19 -7.10 11.33 6.25
N THR A 20 -8.23 12.05 6.25
CA THR A 20 -9.12 12.16 7.42
C THR A 20 -9.66 10.81 7.89
N ILE A 21 -9.73 9.82 7.00
CA ILE A 21 -10.12 8.45 7.36
C ILE A 21 -9.09 7.74 8.24
N HIS A 22 -7.83 8.21 8.29
CA HIS A 22 -6.76 7.58 9.07
C HIS A 22 -6.64 8.12 10.50
N ASN A 23 -7.20 9.30 10.80
CA ASN A 23 -7.12 9.93 12.13
C ASN A 23 -8.49 10.36 12.70
N GLY A 24 -9.57 10.21 11.95
CA GLY A 24 -10.92 10.53 12.39
C GLY A 24 -11.69 9.35 12.99
N GLY A 25 -12.73 9.65 13.77
CA GLY A 25 -13.67 8.66 14.30
C GLY A 25 -12.98 7.62 15.20
N GLU A 26 -13.25 6.33 14.94
CA GLU A 26 -12.67 5.21 15.68
C GLU A 26 -11.13 5.11 15.54
N ASN A 27 -10.55 5.73 14.50
CA ASN A 27 -9.10 5.73 14.29
C ASN A 27 -8.35 6.78 15.13
N SER A 28 -9.07 7.59 15.93
CA SER A 28 -8.44 8.57 16.84
C SER A 28 -7.53 7.93 17.90
N VAL A 29 -7.73 6.65 18.20
CA VAL A 29 -6.93 5.87 19.16
C VAL A 29 -5.99 4.88 18.48
N LEU A 30 -5.90 4.88 17.14
CA LEU A 30 -5.19 3.86 16.38
C LEU A 30 -3.69 3.85 16.69
N GLU A 31 -3.08 5.03 16.83
CA GLU A 31 -1.66 5.18 17.16
C GLU A 31 -1.34 4.53 18.51
N ASP A 32 -2.03 4.95 19.57
CA ASP A 32 -1.87 4.41 20.92
C ASP A 32 -2.14 2.91 20.95
N TRP A 33 -3.19 2.45 20.27
CA TRP A 33 -3.54 1.03 20.21
C TRP A 33 -2.46 0.19 19.52
N LEU A 34 -1.90 0.65 18.40
CA LEU A 34 -0.82 -0.02 17.68
C LEU A 34 0.46 -0.09 18.53
N TRP A 35 0.78 1.00 19.22
CA TRP A 35 1.95 1.08 20.08
C TRP A 35 1.83 0.18 21.30
N ASP A 36 0.77 0.33 22.09
CA ASP A 36 0.61 -0.33 23.39
C ASP A 36 0.44 -1.85 23.27
N ASN A 37 -0.19 -2.33 22.19
CA ASN A 37 -0.52 -3.75 22.04
C ASN A 37 0.49 -4.51 21.17
N PHE A 38 1.21 -3.83 20.27
CA PHE A 38 2.05 -4.48 19.27
C PHE A 38 3.44 -3.87 19.10
N GLY A 39 3.73 -2.71 19.71
CA GLY A 39 4.98 -1.98 19.52
C GLY A 39 5.17 -1.48 18.09
N ILE A 40 4.08 -1.19 17.38
CA ILE A 40 4.10 -0.70 15.99
C ILE A 40 3.94 0.83 16.03
N CYS A 41 4.83 1.56 15.36
CA CYS A 41 4.75 3.01 15.27
C CYS A 41 3.89 3.42 14.07
N LEU A 42 2.93 4.32 14.27
CA LEU A 42 2.17 4.95 13.18
C LEU A 42 2.84 6.27 12.78
N LEU A 43 3.16 6.43 11.50
CA LEU A 43 3.72 7.67 10.94
C LEU A 43 2.78 8.21 9.85
N LEU A 44 2.21 9.40 10.08
CA LEU A 44 1.43 10.11 9.08
C LEU A 44 2.33 11.05 8.27
N LEU A 45 2.26 10.95 6.95
CA LEU A 45 2.98 11.86 6.05
C LEU A 45 2.39 13.28 6.08
N PRO A 46 3.18 14.33 5.77
CA PRO A 46 2.64 15.67 5.59
C PRO A 46 1.48 15.71 4.60
N ALA A 47 0.51 16.59 4.86
CA ALA A 47 -0.64 16.74 3.98
C ALA A 47 -0.18 17.19 2.57
N ARG A 48 -0.75 16.56 1.54
CA ARG A 48 -0.45 16.83 0.11
C ARG A 48 1.01 16.56 -0.28
N SER A 49 1.65 15.57 0.34
CA SER A 49 3.00 15.10 -0.02
C SER A 49 3.01 13.69 -0.64
N PRO A 50 2.37 13.47 -1.80
CA PRO A 50 2.38 12.18 -2.49
C PRO A 50 3.80 11.73 -2.90
N GLU A 51 4.73 12.66 -3.09
CA GLU A 51 6.13 12.38 -3.40
C GLU A 51 6.86 11.61 -2.29
N LEU A 52 6.35 11.68 -1.05
CA LEU A 52 6.89 10.98 0.10
C LEU A 52 6.27 9.58 0.30
N ASN A 53 5.26 9.20 -0.49
CA ASN A 53 4.55 7.93 -0.31
C ASN A 53 4.90 6.92 -1.42
N PRO A 54 5.71 5.88 -1.14
CA PRO A 54 6.10 4.89 -2.14
C PRO A 54 4.93 4.13 -2.78
N ILE A 55 3.76 4.06 -2.12
CA ILE A 55 2.58 3.39 -2.68
C ILE A 55 2.09 4.07 -3.96
N GLU A 56 2.30 5.38 -4.11
CA GLU A 56 1.96 6.12 -5.32
C GLU A 56 2.73 5.58 -6.55
N GLN A 57 3.98 5.18 -6.34
CA GLN A 57 4.80 4.56 -7.38
C GLN A 57 4.34 3.12 -7.67
N VAL A 58 3.94 2.37 -6.64
CA VAL A 58 3.32 1.05 -6.81
C VAL A 58 2.05 1.14 -7.65
N TRP A 59 1.18 2.12 -7.39
CA TRP A 59 -0.04 2.35 -8.18
C TRP A 59 0.27 2.73 -9.63
N LYS A 60 1.26 3.61 -9.87
CA LYS A 60 1.70 3.94 -11.23
C LYS A 60 2.18 2.70 -11.99
N LEU A 61 2.99 1.84 -11.36
CA LEU A 61 3.47 0.58 -11.95
C LEU A 61 2.32 -0.38 -12.25
N LEU A 62 1.37 -0.53 -11.31
CA LEU A 62 0.17 -1.35 -11.50
C LEU A 62 -0.60 -0.88 -12.73
N VAL A 63 -0.96 0.40 -12.81
CA VAL A 63 -1.73 0.97 -13.93
C VAL A 63 -0.98 0.82 -15.25
N GLN A 64 0.33 1.02 -15.27
CA GLN A 64 1.17 0.81 -16.46
C GLN A 64 1.14 -0.65 -16.93
N LYS A 65 1.19 -1.63 -16.02
CA LYS A 65 1.11 -3.06 -16.34
C LYS A 65 -0.30 -3.45 -16.76
N MET A 66 -1.35 -2.93 -16.12
CA MET A 66 -2.75 -3.18 -16.47
C MET A 66 -3.08 -2.71 -17.90
N LYS A 67 -2.50 -1.60 -18.36
CA LYS A 67 -2.65 -1.13 -19.76
C LYS A 67 -2.12 -2.12 -20.80
N LYS A 68 -1.27 -3.06 -20.42
CA LYS A 68 -0.72 -4.12 -21.29
C LYS A 68 -1.54 -5.41 -21.23
N VAL A 69 -2.49 -5.52 -20.29
CA VAL A 69 -3.41 -6.65 -20.20
C VAL A 69 -4.46 -6.49 -21.30
N PRO A 70 -4.65 -7.48 -22.17
CA PRO A 70 -5.55 -7.34 -23.30
C PRO A 70 -7.02 -7.33 -22.81
N LEU A 71 -7.78 -6.32 -23.26
CA LEU A 71 -9.14 -6.02 -22.77
C LEU A 71 -10.17 -7.14 -23.01
N ASN A 72 -9.90 -8.03 -23.97
CA ASN A 72 -10.72 -9.21 -24.22
C ASN A 72 -10.64 -10.22 -23.07
N VAL A 73 -9.44 -10.44 -22.51
CA VAL A 73 -9.23 -11.30 -21.33
C VAL A 73 -9.99 -10.76 -20.12
N MET A 74 -10.13 -9.44 -20.01
CA MET A 74 -10.89 -8.82 -18.92
C MET A 74 -12.41 -8.96 -19.06
N ARG A 75 -12.93 -9.16 -20.27
CA ARG A 75 -14.38 -9.32 -20.51
C ARG A 75 -14.85 -10.76 -20.27
N GLU A 76 -13.98 -11.73 -20.47
CA GLU A 76 -14.28 -13.15 -20.27
C GLU A 76 -14.16 -13.58 -18.80
N ALA A 77 -13.38 -12.87 -17.98
CA ALA A 77 -13.09 -13.22 -16.58
C ALA A 77 -14.20 -12.87 -15.56
N GLY A 78 -15.36 -12.38 -15.98
CA GLY A 78 -16.49 -12.06 -15.11
C GLY A 78 -16.37 -10.72 -14.36
N ALA A 79 -17.18 -10.54 -13.32
CA ALA A 79 -17.48 -9.23 -12.69
C ALA A 79 -16.28 -8.45 -12.14
N ASP A 80 -15.12 -9.09 -11.90
CA ASP A 80 -13.97 -8.47 -11.23
C ASP A 80 -12.64 -8.67 -11.96
N ALA A 81 -12.66 -8.71 -13.29
CA ALA A 81 -11.43 -8.92 -14.06
C ALA A 81 -10.30 -7.92 -13.78
N SER A 82 -10.64 -6.67 -13.47
CA SER A 82 -9.68 -5.66 -13.02
C SER A 82 -9.00 -6.03 -11.71
N ALA A 83 -9.76 -6.56 -10.74
CA ALA A 83 -9.21 -6.98 -9.46
C ALA A 83 -8.34 -8.24 -9.62
N GLN A 84 -8.74 -9.19 -10.47
CA GLN A 84 -7.92 -10.37 -10.78
C GLN A 84 -6.62 -9.99 -11.47
N ALA A 85 -6.68 -9.12 -12.49
CA ALA A 85 -5.48 -8.61 -13.17
C ALA A 85 -4.56 -7.87 -12.19
N ALA A 86 -5.13 -7.03 -11.32
CA ALA A 86 -4.36 -6.34 -10.30
C ALA A 86 -3.70 -7.31 -9.32
N SER A 87 -4.43 -8.33 -8.85
CA SER A 87 -3.89 -9.37 -7.95
C SER A 87 -2.71 -10.10 -8.57
N VAL A 88 -2.83 -10.53 -9.83
CA VAL A 88 -1.74 -11.20 -10.57
C VAL A 88 -0.54 -10.27 -10.74
N ILE A 89 -0.77 -9.01 -11.11
CA ILE A 89 0.29 -8.03 -11.30
C ILE A 89 1.02 -7.74 -9.98
N LEU A 90 0.29 -7.46 -8.90
CA LEU A 90 0.87 -7.15 -7.59
C LEU A 90 1.63 -8.36 -7.02
N SER A 91 1.08 -9.57 -7.18
CA SER A 91 1.76 -10.81 -6.76
C SER A 91 3.03 -11.10 -7.54
N SER A 92 3.18 -10.53 -8.74
CA SER A 92 4.39 -10.66 -9.57
C SER A 92 5.47 -9.61 -9.28
N MET A 93 5.19 -8.62 -8.41
CA MET A 93 6.17 -7.57 -8.09
C MET A 93 7.31 -8.13 -7.25
N THR A 94 8.53 -7.74 -7.61
CA THR A 94 9.75 -8.15 -6.92
C THR A 94 10.16 -7.11 -5.88
N HIS A 95 11.04 -7.49 -4.95
CA HIS A 95 11.68 -6.54 -4.05
C HIS A 95 12.51 -5.47 -4.78
N CYS A 96 13.00 -5.75 -5.99
CA CYS A 96 13.69 -4.76 -6.82
C CYS A 96 12.72 -3.67 -7.31
N ASP A 97 11.50 -4.04 -7.71
CA ASP A 97 10.46 -3.08 -8.09
C ASP A 97 10.10 -2.18 -6.90
N VAL A 98 9.91 -2.78 -5.72
CA VAL A 98 9.59 -2.04 -4.48
C VAL A 98 10.74 -1.12 -4.09
N ALA A 99 12.00 -1.59 -4.13
CA ALA A 99 13.16 -0.75 -3.85
C ALA A 99 13.25 0.44 -4.82
N GLY A 100 12.88 0.27 -6.09
CA GLY A 100 12.75 1.35 -7.05
C GLY A 100 11.73 2.41 -6.64
N CYS A 101 10.58 2.01 -6.09
CA CYS A 101 9.58 2.92 -5.54
C CYS A 101 10.14 3.75 -4.37
N TYR A 102 10.87 3.12 -3.45
CA TYR A 102 11.48 3.81 -2.30
C TYR A 102 12.61 4.77 -2.72
N LYS A 103 13.44 4.38 -3.69
CA LYS A 103 14.47 5.27 -4.28
C LYS A 103 13.85 6.51 -4.90
N HIS A 104 12.70 6.39 -5.55
CA HIS A 104 11.99 7.54 -6.12
C HIS A 104 11.55 8.56 -5.05
N CYS A 105 11.27 8.09 -3.83
CA CYS A 105 10.94 8.93 -2.67
C CYS A 105 12.17 9.37 -1.86
N ASN A 106 13.39 9.10 -2.33
CA ASN A 106 14.67 9.39 -1.65
C ASN A 106 14.87 8.66 -0.30
N TYR A 107 14.32 7.45 -0.14
CA TYR A 107 14.52 6.65 1.07
C TYR A 107 15.66 5.62 0.97
N LEU A 108 16.18 5.36 -0.23
CA LEU A 108 17.23 4.36 -0.52
C LEU A 108 18.20 4.85 -1.60
#